data_AF-A0A1Q7G8M9-F1
#
_entry.id   AF-A0A1Q7G8M9-F1
#
_cell.length_a   1.000
_cell.length_b   1.000
_cell.length_c   1.000
_cell.angle_alpha   90.00
_cell.angle_beta   90.00
_cell.angle_gamma   90.00
#
_symmetry.space_group_name_H-M   'P 1'
#
loop_
_entity.id
_entity.type
_entity.pdbx_description
1 polymer ?
#
loop_
_entity_poly.entity_id
_entity_poly.type
_entity_poly.pdbx_seq_one_letter_code
_entity_poly.pdbx_strand_id
1 'polypeptide(L)'
;MTDSAGATATRTVTVANGGGAGTLTIALTSPRPGEAVSGIDWSNIWVDSPGTPPFTYTLSVGATTLWTESSSSTHVALPWDTTRVANGPQTLKATVRDAAGRTGSATVDVVVQNP
;
A
#
# COMPACT_ATOMS: atom_id res chain seq x y z
N MET A 1 -15.83 35.25 4.01
CA MET A 1 -14.37 35.35 4.17
C MET A 1 -13.97 34.17 5.03
N THR A 2 -13.83 33.00 4.41
CA THR A 2 -12.59 32.35 3.93
C THR A 2 -11.97 31.51 5.04
N ASP A 3 -11.60 30.30 4.63
CA ASP A 3 -11.39 29.06 5.37
C ASP A 3 -10.29 29.06 6.45
N SER A 4 -10.31 28.00 7.26
CA SER A 4 -9.09 27.24 7.52
C SER A 4 -9.47 25.79 7.85
N ALA A 5 -9.83 25.03 6.81
CA ALA A 5 -9.80 23.58 6.91
C ALA A 5 -8.32 23.18 6.79
N GLY A 6 -7.67 23.00 7.94
CA GLY A 6 -6.29 22.54 8.03
C GLY A 6 -6.18 21.13 7.47
N ALA A 7 -6.03 21.02 6.15
CA ALA A 7 -5.56 19.82 5.50
C ALA A 7 -4.08 19.69 5.86
N THR A 8 -3.81 18.94 6.94
CA THR A 8 -2.46 18.51 7.28
C THR A 8 -1.99 17.62 6.14
N ALA A 9 -1.18 18.17 5.23
CA ALA A 9 -0.44 17.38 4.28
C ALA A 9 0.54 16.50 5.06
N THR A 10 0.19 15.24 5.26
CA THR A 10 1.10 14.26 5.84
C THR A 10 2.22 14.01 4.83
N ARG A 11 3.39 14.58 5.12
CA ARG A 11 4.66 14.21 4.48
C ARG A 11 4.81 12.70 4.64
N THR A 12 5.10 12.00 3.55
CA THR A 12 5.29 10.54 3.55
C THR A 12 6.30 10.13 4.61
N VAL A 13 5.81 9.48 5.66
CA VAL A 13 6.63 8.84 6.68
C VAL A 13 6.90 7.43 6.20
N THR A 14 8.16 7.12 5.89
CA THR A 14 8.59 5.72 5.76
C THR A 14 8.60 5.09 7.16
N VAL A 15 7.53 4.40 7.54
CA VAL A 15 7.49 3.58 8.75
C VAL A 15 8.14 2.23 8.43
N ALA A 16 9.39 2.04 8.83
CA ALA A 16 10.00 0.72 8.92
C ALA A 16 9.74 0.16 10.33
N ASN A 17 8.88 -0.84 10.45
CA ASN A 17 8.78 -1.61 11.69
C ASN A 17 8.73 -3.10 11.34
N GLY A 18 9.88 -3.76 11.47
CA GLY A 18 10.07 -5.19 11.23
C GLY A 18 11.39 -5.63 11.85
N GLY A 19 11.31 -6.33 12.98
CA GLY A 19 12.48 -6.81 13.72
C GLY A 19 13.26 -7.89 12.97
N GLY A 20 14.60 -7.82 13.07
CA GLY A 20 15.51 -8.96 12.97
C GLY A 20 16.06 -9.36 11.59
N ALA A 21 15.43 -8.96 10.48
CA ALA A 21 15.94 -9.22 9.13
C ALA A 21 16.07 -7.90 8.37
N GLY A 22 17.04 -7.78 7.45
CA GLY A 22 17.24 -6.56 6.66
C GLY A 22 15.98 -6.06 5.95
N THR A 23 16.00 -4.84 5.42
CA THR A 23 14.83 -4.24 4.76
C THR A 23 14.74 -4.60 3.28
N LEU A 24 13.51 -4.68 2.75
CA LEU A 24 13.22 -4.61 1.31
C LEU A 24 12.85 -3.17 0.96
N THR A 25 13.34 -2.70 -0.19
CA THR A 25 12.79 -1.49 -0.84
C THR A 25 11.67 -1.92 -1.77
N ILE A 26 10.50 -1.31 -1.62
CA ILE A 26 9.34 -1.55 -2.48
C ILE A 26 8.72 -0.22 -2.93
N ALA A 27 8.03 -0.24 -4.06
CA ALA A 27 7.25 0.88 -4.56
C ALA A 27 5.79 0.48 -4.80
N LEU A 28 4.85 1.32 -4.35
CA LEU A 28 3.43 1.25 -4.70
C LEU A 28 3.17 2.36 -5.72
N THR A 29 3.08 2.00 -7.01
CA THR A 29 3.03 2.97 -8.13
C THR A 29 1.62 3.25 -8.63
N SER A 30 0.66 2.43 -8.21
CA SER A 30 -0.77 2.63 -8.45
C SER A 30 -1.53 2.12 -7.21
N PRO A 31 -2.54 2.86 -6.72
CA PRO A 31 -2.94 4.20 -7.14
C PRO A 31 -1.84 5.26 -6.88
N ARG A 32 -1.97 6.43 -7.50
CA ARG A 32 -1.10 7.59 -7.25
C ARG A 32 -1.59 8.40 -6.04
N PRO A 33 -0.72 9.21 -5.41
CA PRO A 33 -1.13 10.08 -4.32
C PRO A 33 -2.29 11.01 -4.71
N GLY A 34 -3.36 10.99 -3.92
CA GLY A 34 -4.57 11.78 -4.10
C GLY A 34 -5.55 11.25 -5.15
N GLU A 35 -5.26 10.10 -5.76
CA GLU A 35 -6.14 9.52 -6.79
C GLU A 35 -7.50 9.09 -6.21
N ALA A 36 -8.55 9.34 -6.99
CA ALA A 36 -9.89 8.88 -6.66
C ALA A 36 -10.08 7.44 -7.14
N VAL A 37 -10.50 6.56 -6.24
CA VAL A 37 -10.67 5.12 -6.50
C VAL A 37 -12.10 4.68 -6.18
N SER A 38 -12.61 3.69 -6.93
CA SER A 38 -13.98 3.19 -6.77
C SER A 38 -14.13 1.78 -7.33
N GLY A 39 -15.07 0.99 -6.80
CA GLY A 39 -15.27 -0.40 -7.23
C GLY A 39 -14.03 -1.27 -7.03
N ILE A 40 -13.61 -1.98 -8.08
CA ILE A 40 -12.36 -2.75 -8.09
C ILE A 40 -11.25 -1.91 -8.71
N ASP A 41 -10.31 -1.49 -7.88
CA ASP A 41 -9.08 -0.82 -8.30
C ASP A 41 -7.89 -1.82 -8.33
N TRP A 42 -6.79 -1.48 -8.99
CA TRP A 42 -5.62 -2.36 -9.11
C TRP A 42 -4.38 -1.69 -8.54
N SER A 43 -3.86 -2.27 -7.45
CA SER A 43 -2.69 -1.78 -6.75
C SER A 43 -1.41 -2.38 -7.32
N ASN A 44 -0.53 -1.54 -7.85
CA ASN A 44 0.68 -1.97 -8.53
C ASN A 44 1.90 -1.88 -7.61
N ILE A 45 2.50 -3.02 -7.27
CA ILE A 45 3.58 -3.14 -6.27
C ILE A 45 4.85 -3.70 -6.92
N TRP A 46 5.98 -3.04 -6.67
CA TRP A 46 7.32 -3.43 -7.13
C TRP A 46 8.24 -3.69 -5.94
N VAL A 47 9.12 -4.68 -6.06
CA VAL A 47 10.24 -4.92 -5.16
C VAL A 47 11.51 -4.45 -5.87
N ASP A 48 12.06 -3.33 -5.41
CA ASP A 48 13.19 -2.62 -6.06
C ASP A 48 14.56 -3.06 -5.54
N SER A 49 14.58 -3.86 -4.47
CA SER A 49 15.80 -4.40 -3.87
C SER A 49 15.91 -5.90 -4.12
N PRO A 50 17.13 -6.49 -4.14
CA PRO A 50 17.31 -7.93 -4.19
C PRO A 50 16.51 -8.64 -3.09
N GLY A 51 15.74 -9.66 -3.46
CA GLY A 51 14.75 -10.35 -2.63
C GLY A 51 14.88 -11.87 -2.72
N THR A 52 14.50 -12.61 -1.68
CA THR A 52 14.47 -14.08 -1.74
C THR A 52 13.03 -14.56 -1.95
N PRO A 53 12.62 -14.99 -3.15
CA PRO A 53 11.27 -15.48 -3.38
C PRO A 53 11.00 -16.79 -2.60
N PRO A 54 9.72 -17.15 -2.35
CA PRO A 54 8.53 -16.36 -2.67
C PRO A 54 8.40 -15.10 -1.79
N PHE A 55 7.72 -14.10 -2.33
CA PHE A 55 7.32 -12.89 -1.63
C PHE A 55 5.85 -13.01 -1.23
N THR A 56 5.54 -12.70 0.02
CA THR A 56 4.17 -12.49 0.50
C THR A 56 3.85 -11.01 0.39
N TYR A 57 2.89 -10.68 -0.48
CA TYR A 57 2.36 -9.34 -0.67
C TYR A 57 1.07 -9.18 0.12
N THR A 58 0.94 -8.08 0.86
CA THR A 58 -0.26 -7.75 1.63
C THR A 58 -0.66 -6.30 1.35
N LEU A 59 -1.93 -6.11 0.98
CA LEU A 59 -2.56 -4.82 0.79
C LEU A 59 -3.54 -4.54 1.94
N SER A 60 -3.46 -3.37 2.55
CA SER A 60 -4.36 -3.00 3.64
C SER A 60 -4.67 -1.50 3.69
N VAL A 61 -5.77 -1.16 4.37
CA VAL A 61 -6.11 0.21 4.79
C VAL A 61 -6.41 0.16 6.28
N GLY A 62 -5.64 0.90 7.08
CA GLY A 62 -5.72 0.82 8.54
C GLY A 62 -5.50 -0.63 9.04
N ALA A 63 -6.48 -1.15 9.79
CA ALA A 63 -6.47 -2.54 10.29
C ALA A 63 -7.10 -3.56 9.31
N THR A 64 -7.68 -3.09 8.20
CA THR A 64 -8.40 -3.96 7.25
C THR A 64 -7.44 -4.49 6.20
N THR A 65 -7.21 -5.81 6.21
CA THR A 65 -6.54 -6.50 5.11
C THR A 65 -7.49 -6.63 3.92
N LEU A 66 -7.06 -6.10 2.78
CA LEU A 66 -7.82 -6.07 1.53
C LEU A 66 -7.46 -7.26 0.64
N TRP A 67 -6.16 -7.56 0.55
CA TRP A 67 -5.65 -8.67 -0.24
C TRP A 67 -4.37 -9.23 0.38
N THR A 68 -4.15 -10.53 0.20
CA THR A 68 -2.87 -11.16 0.48
C THR A 68 -2.63 -12.25 -0.56
N GLU A 69 -1.40 -12.31 -1.07
CA GLU A 69 -0.99 -13.40 -1.95
C GLU A 69 0.51 -13.66 -1.83
N SER A 70 0.96 -14.78 -2.41
CA SER A 70 2.38 -15.09 -2.53
C SER A 70 2.75 -15.29 -3.99
N SER A 71 3.85 -14.66 -4.41
CA SER A 71 4.36 -14.71 -5.77
C SER A 71 5.89 -14.72 -5.77
N SER A 72 6.50 -15.35 -6.77
CA SER A 72 7.94 -15.26 -7.02
C SER A 72 8.34 -14.04 -7.87
N SER A 73 7.35 -13.36 -8.47
CA SER A 73 7.57 -12.12 -9.22
C SER A 73 7.93 -10.99 -8.25
N THR A 74 8.81 -10.09 -8.69
CA THR A 74 9.11 -8.82 -8.00
C THR A 74 8.11 -7.71 -8.34
N HIS A 75 7.13 -8.01 -9.20
CA HIS A 75 6.06 -7.11 -9.61
C HIS A 75 4.72 -7.84 -9.57
N VAL A 76 3.72 -7.24 -8.92
CA VAL A 76 2.34 -7.75 -8.86
C VAL A 76 1.33 -6.62 -8.98
N ALA A 77 0.15 -6.94 -9.54
CA ALA A 77 -1.03 -6.10 -9.49
C ALA A 77 -2.09 -6.79 -8.63
N LEU A 78 -2.39 -6.20 -7.47
CA LEU A 78 -3.36 -6.76 -6.53
C LEU A 78 -4.71 -6.10 -6.71
N PRO A 79 -5.82 -6.86 -6.79
CA PRO A 79 -7.14 -6.28 -6.83
C PRO A 79 -7.49 -5.69 -5.46
N TRP A 80 -8.04 -4.48 -5.48
CA TRP A 80 -8.58 -3.80 -4.30
C TRP A 80 -10.06 -3.52 -4.51
N ASP A 81 -10.90 -4.26 -3.79
CA ASP A 81 -12.31 -3.89 -3.62
C ASP A 81 -12.44 -2.72 -2.63
N THR A 82 -12.64 -1.52 -3.19
CA THR A 82 -12.74 -0.27 -2.44
C THR A 82 -14.02 -0.17 -1.60
N THR A 83 -15.03 -1.01 -1.84
CA THR A 83 -16.28 -1.03 -1.05
C THR A 83 -16.09 -1.60 0.35
N ARG A 84 -14.94 -2.24 0.61
CA ARG A 84 -14.55 -2.81 1.91
C ARG A 84 -14.04 -1.76 2.90
N VAL A 85 -13.93 -0.50 2.49
CA VAL A 85 -13.48 0.62 3.32
C VAL A 85 -14.43 1.81 3.16
N ALA A 86 -14.39 2.75 4.10
CA ALA A 86 -15.25 3.93 4.05
C ALA A 86 -14.83 4.89 2.92
N ASN A 87 -15.83 5.53 2.29
CA ASN A 87 -15.61 6.65 1.38
C ASN A 87 -14.85 7.80 2.07
N GLY A 88 -14.10 8.57 1.28
CA GLY A 88 -13.27 9.67 1.73
C GLY A 88 -11.77 9.35 1.72
N PRO A 89 -10.96 10.20 2.36
CA PRO A 89 -9.52 10.01 2.43
C PRO A 89 -9.15 8.70 3.11
N GLN A 90 -8.33 7.88 2.46
CA GLN A 90 -7.79 6.63 2.99
C GLN A 90 -6.28 6.56 2.74
N THR A 91 -5.55 5.87 3.61
CA THR A 91 -4.15 5.53 3.39
C THR A 91 -4.03 4.06 3.04
N LEU A 92 -3.71 3.77 1.79
CA LEU A 92 -3.45 2.43 1.29
C LEU A 92 -2.01 2.04 1.62
N LYS A 93 -1.81 0.85 2.16
CA LYS A 93 -0.51 0.31 2.55
C LYS A 93 -0.24 -1.01 1.85
N ALA A 94 0.91 -1.09 1.21
CA ALA A 94 1.51 -2.33 0.73
C ALA A 94 2.60 -2.78 1.70
N THR A 95 2.62 -4.07 2.04
CA THR A 95 3.73 -4.71 2.76
C THR A 95 4.19 -5.94 1.98
N VAL A 96 5.49 -6.14 1.89
CA VAL A 96 6.09 -7.32 1.27
C VAL A 96 7.01 -7.99 2.28
N ARG A 97 6.94 -9.32 2.36
CA ARG A 97 7.87 -10.15 3.11
C ARG A 97 8.48 -11.20 2.19
N ASP A 98 9.80 -11.36 2.20
CA ASP A 98 10.47 -12.41 1.44
C ASP A 98 10.66 -13.71 2.26
N ALA A 99 11.12 -14.78 1.61
CA ALA A 99 11.35 -16.08 2.26
C ALA A 99 12.51 -16.07 3.26
N ALA A 100 13.42 -15.09 3.18
CA ALA A 100 14.46 -14.85 4.17
C ALA A 100 13.95 -14.06 5.39
N GLY A 101 12.68 -13.66 5.38
CA GLY A 101 12.02 -12.93 6.47
C GLY A 101 12.20 -11.42 6.43
N ARG A 102 12.84 -10.87 5.39
CA ARG A 102 13.00 -9.42 5.20
C ARG A 102 11.69 -8.78 4.80
N THR A 103 11.47 -7.55 5.25
CA THR A 103 10.21 -6.84 4.99
C THR A 103 10.43 -5.45 4.40
N GLY A 104 9.46 -5.01 3.59
CA GLY A 104 9.37 -3.66 3.04
C GLY A 104 7.93 -3.18 3.05
N SER A 105 7.72 -1.87 3.10
CA SER A 105 6.39 -1.28 3.04
C SER A 105 6.37 0.05 2.30
N ALA A 106 5.28 0.32 1.61
CA ALA A 106 4.98 1.59 0.96
C ALA A 106 3.53 2.00 1.25
N THR A 107 3.27 3.30 1.28
CA THR A 107 1.94 3.86 1.52
C THR A 107 1.61 4.93 0.50
N VAL A 108 0.34 5.03 0.14
CA VAL A 108 -0.20 6.10 -0.70
C VAL A 108 -1.53 6.58 -0.13
N ASP A 109 -1.72 7.90 -0.09
CA ASP A 109 -3.00 8.50 0.27
C ASP A 109 -3.89 8.59 -0.97
N VAL A 110 -5.16 8.20 -0.84
CA VAL A 110 -6.14 8.13 -1.92
C VAL A 110 -7.50 8.62 -1.43
N VAL A 111 -8.44 8.86 -2.35
CA VAL A 111 -9.82 9.23 -2.01
C VAL A 111 -10.78 8.16 -2.52
N VAL A 112 -11.39 7.42 -1.60
CA VAL A 112 -12.38 6.39 -1.95
C VAL A 112 -13.73 7.05 -2.25
N GLN A 113 -14.30 6.75 -3.42
CA GLN A 113 -15.55 7.35 -3.90
C GLN A 113 -16.49 6.27 -4.48
N ASN A 114 -17.08 5.46 -3.60
CA ASN A 114 -18.10 4.49 -4.03
C ASN A 114 -19.49 5.13 -4.10
N PRO A 115 -20.33 4.74 -5.09
CA PRO A 115 -21.73 5.16 -5.19
C PRO A 115 -22.60 4.73 -4.01
#